data_AF-A0A2Z2M7F6-F1
#
_entry.id   AF-A0A2Z2M7F6-F1
#
_cell.length_a   1.000
_cell.length_b   1.000
_cell.length_c   1.000
_cell.angle_alpha   90.00
_cell.angle_beta   90.00
_cell.angle_gamma   90.00
#
_symmetry.space_group_name_H-M   'P 1'
#
loop_
_entity.id
_entity.type
_entity.pdbx_description
1 polymer ?
#
loop_
_entity_poly.entity_id
_entity_poly.type
_entity_poly.pdbx_seq_one_letter_code
_entity_poly.pdbx_strand_id
1 'polypeptide(L)'
;MRAVAFVGYKKSGKTTTVEAVAGILKERGYRVAIAKSMHSEFDREGSDTWRFSRVADSVLVRANDTDALLFKAKDINALFSMVSADFLLLEGFKSIKHVPKVICARNEKDVRELNDGLAIAVSGVIASTGVKEVDGLPVIDATKETEKLADLVEKRAFMLPNIDCGLCGFSCAEMARMIVKGEKTPRDCVVLSSKPKVTVKIDGQVLPMKDWVQELVEKTIKGMLSAMKGYREGKRIEIVIRED
;
A
#
# COMPACT_ATOMS: atom_id res chain seq x y z
N MET A 1 -1.01 7.09 4.91
CA MET A 1 -0.45 6.81 3.58
C MET A 1 -1.57 6.37 2.65
N ARG A 2 -1.68 6.96 1.45
CA ARG A 2 -2.53 6.50 0.34
C ARG A 2 -1.65 5.84 -0.72
N ALA A 3 -2.20 4.96 -1.57
CA ALA A 3 -1.43 4.35 -2.65
C ALA A 3 -2.20 4.25 -3.96
N VAL A 4 -1.45 4.11 -5.04
CA VAL A 4 -1.94 3.79 -6.38
C VAL A 4 -0.87 2.96 -7.09
N ALA A 5 -1.29 1.95 -7.85
CA ALA A 5 -0.37 1.15 -8.66
C ALA A 5 -0.41 1.55 -10.13
N PHE A 6 0.77 1.69 -10.74
CA PHE A 6 0.97 1.94 -12.15
C PHE A 6 1.36 0.62 -12.82
N VAL A 7 0.39 0.00 -13.47
CA VAL A 7 0.51 -1.36 -14.03
C VAL A 7 0.63 -1.30 -15.54
N GLY A 8 1.43 -2.19 -16.14
CA GLY A 8 1.71 -2.12 -17.58
C GLY A 8 2.81 -3.07 -18.01
N TYR A 9 2.85 -3.42 -19.29
CA TYR A 9 3.93 -4.21 -19.87
C TYR A 9 5.22 -3.39 -20.06
N LYS A 10 6.33 -4.04 -20.40
CA LYS A 10 7.60 -3.35 -20.68
C LYS A 10 7.39 -2.33 -21.82
N LYS A 11 8.02 -1.16 -21.71
CA LYS A 11 7.90 -0.04 -22.67
C LYS A 11 6.48 0.52 -22.85
N SER A 12 5.62 0.43 -21.83
CA SER A 12 4.28 1.03 -21.87
C SER A 12 4.19 2.46 -21.34
N GLY A 13 5.30 3.05 -20.88
CA GLY A 13 5.34 4.41 -20.32
C GLY A 13 5.22 4.50 -18.79
N LYS A 14 5.16 3.36 -18.07
CA LYS A 14 5.00 3.32 -16.59
C LYS A 14 5.90 4.30 -15.84
N THR A 15 7.22 4.21 -16.02
CA THR A 15 8.19 5.00 -15.26
C THR A 15 7.97 6.49 -15.49
N THR A 16 7.78 6.91 -16.75
CA THR A 16 7.43 8.30 -17.10
C THR A 16 6.13 8.76 -16.43
N THR A 17 5.10 7.91 -16.43
CA THR A 17 3.82 8.22 -15.77
C THR A 17 3.97 8.35 -14.25
N VAL A 18 4.75 7.48 -13.61
CA VAL A 18 5.02 7.53 -12.16
C VAL A 18 5.80 8.79 -11.80
N GLU A 19 6.86 9.11 -12.54
CA GLU A 19 7.69 10.31 -12.34
C GLU A 19 6.87 11.59 -12.48
N ALA A 20 6.05 11.67 -13.54
CA ALA A 20 5.14 12.80 -13.80
C ALA A 20 4.19 13.06 -12.61
N VAL A 21 3.51 12.01 -12.12
CA VAL A 21 2.61 12.13 -10.98
C VAL A 21 3.37 12.44 -9.69
N ALA A 22 4.52 11.79 -9.47
CA ALA A 22 5.35 12.04 -8.29
C ALA A 22 5.80 13.51 -8.21
N GLY A 23 6.21 14.10 -9.34
CA GLY A 23 6.62 15.50 -9.44
C GLY A 23 5.53 16.45 -8.95
N ILE A 24 4.32 16.35 -9.53
CA ILE A 24 3.19 17.20 -9.13
C ILE A 24 2.80 17.00 -7.67
N LEU A 25 2.75 15.76 -7.18
CA LEU A 25 2.43 15.52 -5.76
C LEU A 25 3.49 16.11 -4.82
N LYS A 26 4.77 16.06 -5.21
CA LYS A 26 5.88 16.68 -4.47
C LYS A 26 5.79 18.21 -4.48
N GLU A 27 5.47 18.82 -5.62
CA GLU A 27 5.25 20.26 -5.75
C GLU A 27 4.09 20.74 -4.88
N ARG A 28 3.04 19.92 -4.71
CA ARG A 28 1.92 20.16 -3.78
C ARG A 28 2.28 19.97 -2.31
N GLY A 29 3.53 19.62 -1.98
CA GLY A 29 4.02 19.49 -0.62
C GLY A 29 3.80 18.11 0.01
N TYR A 30 3.36 17.10 -0.74
CA TYR A 30 3.22 15.74 -0.21
C TYR A 30 4.57 15.04 -0.06
N ARG A 31 4.68 14.19 0.97
CA ARG A 31 5.73 13.18 1.03
C ARG A 31 5.34 12.02 0.13
N VAL A 32 6.19 11.72 -0.86
CA VAL A 32 5.96 10.67 -1.85
C VAL A 32 7.06 9.63 -1.72
N ALA A 33 6.65 8.35 -1.64
CA ALA A 33 7.52 7.21 -1.78
C ALA A 33 7.14 6.43 -3.05
N ILE A 34 8.11 5.75 -3.65
CA ILE A 34 7.90 4.87 -4.80
C ILE A 34 8.38 3.48 -4.42
N ALA A 35 7.53 2.46 -4.60
CA ALA A 35 7.95 1.07 -4.55
C ALA A 35 7.90 0.49 -5.96
N LYS A 36 8.95 -0.21 -6.35
CA LYS A 36 9.07 -0.83 -7.67
C LYS A 36 9.19 -2.34 -7.53
N SER A 37 8.36 -3.07 -8.26
CA SER A 37 8.49 -4.52 -8.38
C SER A 37 9.42 -4.86 -9.53
N MET A 38 10.46 -5.66 -9.27
CA MET A 38 11.37 -6.20 -10.28
C MET A 38 11.20 -7.72 -10.36
N HIS A 39 11.34 -8.27 -11.57
CA HIS A 39 11.34 -9.72 -11.82
C HIS A 39 12.77 -10.27 -11.98
N SER A 40 13.78 -9.51 -11.53
CA SER A 40 15.19 -9.86 -11.57
C SER A 40 15.75 -9.89 -10.16
N GLU A 41 16.84 -10.61 -9.97
CA GLU A 41 17.62 -10.56 -8.74
C GLU A 41 18.14 -9.14 -8.52
N PHE A 42 18.12 -8.69 -7.26
CA PHE A 42 18.63 -7.38 -6.86
C PHE A 42 20.16 -7.39 -6.75
N ASP A 43 20.69 -8.46 -6.17
CA ASP A 43 22.12 -8.63 -5.90
C ASP A 43 22.65 -9.86 -6.65
N ARG A 44 23.96 -9.89 -6.86
CA ARG A 44 24.63 -10.95 -7.61
C ARG A 44 25.07 -12.06 -6.66
N GLU A 45 24.82 -13.31 -7.04
CA GLU A 45 25.30 -14.46 -6.27
C GLU A 45 26.82 -14.38 -6.04
N GLY A 46 27.23 -14.56 -4.78
CA GLY A 46 28.64 -14.52 -4.36
C GLY A 46 29.18 -13.15 -3.94
N SER A 47 28.44 -12.06 -4.08
CA SER A 47 28.84 -10.74 -3.53
C SER A 47 28.86 -10.74 -1.99
N ASP A 48 29.56 -9.78 -1.37
CA ASP A 48 29.60 -9.66 0.09
C ASP A 48 28.20 -9.42 0.68
N THR A 49 27.41 -8.55 0.07
CA THR A 49 26.01 -8.28 0.46
C THR A 49 25.13 -9.52 0.31
N TRP A 50 25.32 -10.33 -0.73
CA TRP A 50 24.62 -11.61 -0.89
C TRP A 50 24.99 -12.57 0.23
N ARG A 51 26.29 -12.70 0.55
CA ARG A 51 26.78 -13.57 1.63
C ARG A 51 26.22 -13.13 2.99
N PHE A 52 26.18 -11.82 3.27
CA PHE A 52 25.61 -11.29 4.51
C PHE A 52 24.10 -11.59 4.62
N SER A 53 23.34 -11.46 3.54
CA SER A 53 21.89 -11.73 3.53
C SER A 53 21.49 -13.18 3.86
N ARG A 54 22.47 -14.10 3.83
CA ARG A 54 22.26 -15.52 4.19
C ARG A 54 22.45 -15.82 5.68
N VAL A 55 23.11 -14.92 6.41
CA VAL A 55 23.47 -15.13 7.82
C VAL A 55 22.88 -14.05 8.76
N ALA A 56 22.34 -12.97 8.19
CA ALA A 56 21.71 -11.88 8.93
C ALA A 56 20.28 -11.64 8.45
N ASP A 57 19.40 -11.25 9.36
CA ASP A 57 18.01 -10.89 9.04
C ASP A 57 17.89 -9.60 8.21
N SER A 58 18.91 -8.74 8.31
CA SER A 58 19.00 -7.49 7.54
C SER A 58 20.46 -7.09 7.30
N VAL A 59 20.69 -6.37 6.20
CA VAL A 59 22.00 -5.82 5.83
C VAL A 59 21.86 -4.32 5.58
N LEU A 60 22.62 -3.50 6.31
CA LEU A 60 22.75 -2.07 6.07
C LEU A 60 24.00 -1.81 5.23
N VAL A 61 23.82 -1.09 4.13
CA VAL A 61 24.89 -0.70 3.21
C VAL A 61 25.00 0.81 3.22
N ARG A 62 26.23 1.31 3.39
CA ARG A 62 26.59 2.71 3.18
C ARG A 62 27.50 2.83 1.97
N ALA A 63 27.04 3.50 0.93
CA ALA A 63 27.83 3.85 -0.25
C ALA A 63 28.05 5.37 -0.31
N ASN A 64 28.84 5.83 -1.29
CA ASN A 64 29.16 7.25 -1.44
C ASN A 64 27.95 8.08 -1.91
N ASP A 65 27.03 7.45 -2.64
CA ASP A 65 25.89 8.08 -3.31
C ASP A 65 24.54 7.72 -2.68
N THR A 66 24.45 6.59 -1.97
CA THR A 66 23.21 6.15 -1.29
C THR A 66 23.49 5.21 -0.13
N ASP A 67 22.58 5.21 0.83
CA ASP A 67 22.44 4.14 1.82
C ASP A 67 21.37 3.14 1.34
N ALA A 68 21.50 1.87 1.69
CA ALA A 68 20.52 0.83 1.38
C ALA A 68 20.27 -0.11 2.57
N LEU A 69 19.03 -0.58 2.67
CA LEU A 69 18.61 -1.62 3.61
C LEU A 69 18.12 -2.83 2.81
N LEU A 70 18.83 -3.95 2.92
CA LEU A 70 18.45 -5.22 2.31
C LEU A 70 17.82 -6.11 3.38
N PHE A 71 16.60 -6.55 3.13
CA PHE A 71 15.87 -7.44 4.02
C PHE A 71 14.81 -8.22 3.24
N LYS A 72 14.33 -9.33 3.79
CA LYS A 72 13.22 -10.10 3.22
C LYS A 72 11.95 -9.78 4.01
N ALA A 73 11.06 -9.01 3.40
CA ALA A 73 9.75 -8.74 4.00
C ALA A 73 8.92 -10.04 4.07
N LYS A 74 8.27 -10.28 5.21
CA LYS A 74 7.36 -11.43 5.42
C LYS A 74 6.18 -11.41 4.46
N ASP A 75 5.65 -10.21 4.20
CA ASP A 75 4.56 -9.96 3.28
C ASP A 75 4.67 -8.53 2.70
N ILE A 76 3.72 -8.18 1.82
CA ILE A 76 3.69 -6.88 1.16
C ILE A 76 3.39 -5.73 2.14
N ASN A 77 2.61 -5.96 3.19
CA ASN A 77 2.30 -4.95 4.19
C ASN A 77 3.55 -4.61 5.02
N ALA A 78 4.34 -5.62 5.38
CA ALA A 78 5.63 -5.45 6.03
C ALA A 78 6.58 -4.62 5.15
N LEU A 79 6.64 -4.89 3.84
CA LEU A 79 7.44 -4.08 2.90
C LEU A 79 6.98 -2.61 2.90
N PHE A 80 5.67 -2.36 2.77
CA PHE A 80 5.14 -0.99 2.71
C PHE A 80 5.25 -0.26 4.04
N SER A 81 5.30 -0.96 5.17
CA SER A 81 5.47 -0.36 6.50
C SER A 81 6.84 0.30 6.71
N MET A 82 7.82 0.00 5.86
CA MET A 82 9.17 0.57 5.94
C MET A 82 9.25 2.05 5.57
N VAL A 83 8.19 2.61 4.96
CA VAL A 83 8.19 4.01 4.50
C VAL A 83 7.08 4.80 5.17
N SER A 84 7.39 6.05 5.55
CA SER A 84 6.41 7.02 6.05
C SER A 84 6.19 8.10 5.00
N ALA A 85 5.11 7.98 4.24
CA ALA A 85 4.75 8.91 3.17
C ALA A 85 3.24 9.20 3.15
N ASP A 86 2.87 10.30 2.52
CA ASP A 86 1.47 10.65 2.28
C ASP A 86 0.93 9.85 1.09
N PHE A 87 1.79 9.63 0.07
CA PHE A 87 1.54 8.75 -1.07
C PHE A 87 2.64 7.71 -1.26
N LEU A 88 2.22 6.48 -1.56
CA LEU A 88 3.07 5.40 -2.05
C LEU A 88 2.65 5.04 -3.49
N LEU A 89 3.52 5.34 -4.46
CA LEU A 89 3.30 5.03 -5.87
C LEU A 89 3.95 3.68 -6.18
N LEU A 90 3.17 2.73 -6.68
CA LEU A 90 3.65 1.38 -6.94
C LEU A 90 3.91 1.18 -8.43
N GLU A 91 5.17 1.16 -8.87
CA GLU A 91 5.51 0.78 -10.24
C GLU A 91 5.51 -0.76 -10.35
N GLY A 92 4.56 -1.31 -11.10
CA GLY A 92 4.37 -2.76 -11.21
C GLY A 92 3.32 -3.28 -10.23
N PHE A 93 3.64 -4.32 -9.46
CA PHE A 93 2.72 -4.95 -8.50
C PHE A 93 1.37 -5.37 -9.11
N LYS A 94 1.37 -5.96 -10.32
CA LYS A 94 0.13 -6.29 -11.05
C LYS A 94 -0.90 -7.09 -10.23
N SER A 95 -0.42 -7.97 -9.34
CA SER A 95 -1.25 -8.83 -8.48
C SER A 95 -1.85 -8.14 -7.25
N ILE A 96 -1.47 -6.90 -6.95
CA ILE A 96 -2.03 -6.17 -5.81
C ILE A 96 -3.51 -5.88 -6.03
N LYS A 97 -4.33 -6.09 -5.00
CA LYS A 97 -5.79 -5.95 -5.11
C LYS A 97 -6.43 -5.01 -4.09
N HIS A 98 -5.64 -4.40 -3.22
CA HIS A 98 -6.12 -3.55 -2.12
C HIS A 98 -5.81 -2.05 -2.33
N VAL A 99 -5.46 -1.67 -3.56
CA VAL A 99 -5.17 -0.29 -3.99
C VAL A 99 -5.76 -0.06 -5.40
N PRO A 100 -6.10 1.18 -5.79
CA PRO A 100 -6.51 1.52 -7.15
C PRO A 100 -5.32 1.48 -8.13
N LYS A 101 -5.62 1.43 -9.44
CA LYS A 101 -4.63 1.27 -10.51
C LYS A 101 -4.74 2.33 -11.61
N VAL A 102 -3.61 2.77 -12.13
CA VAL A 102 -3.48 3.43 -13.44
C VAL A 102 -2.87 2.42 -14.40
N ILE A 103 -3.59 2.06 -15.47
CA ILE A 103 -3.09 1.14 -16.48
C ILE A 103 -2.26 1.92 -17.50
N CYS A 104 -0.95 1.73 -17.50
CA CYS A 104 -0.04 2.24 -18.53
C CYS A 104 0.00 1.24 -19.69
N ALA A 105 -0.69 1.53 -20.79
CA ALA A 105 -0.92 0.62 -21.89
C ALA A 105 -0.29 1.11 -23.21
N ARG A 106 0.04 0.18 -24.10
CA ARG A 106 0.47 0.48 -25.48
C ARG A 106 -0.70 0.58 -26.45
N ASN A 107 -1.78 -0.16 -26.15
CA ASN A 107 -2.98 -0.28 -26.97
C ASN A 107 -4.15 -0.76 -26.09
N GLU A 108 -5.35 -0.83 -26.64
CA GLU A 108 -6.54 -1.25 -25.89
C GLU A 108 -6.48 -2.71 -25.41
N LYS A 109 -5.76 -3.59 -26.12
CA LYS A 109 -5.60 -4.99 -25.70
C LYS A 109 -4.87 -5.06 -24.36
N ASP A 110 -3.80 -4.28 -24.20
CA ASP A 110 -3.10 -4.17 -22.92
C ASP A 110 -4.04 -3.70 -21.80
N VAL A 111 -4.97 -2.76 -22.11
CA VAL A 111 -5.97 -2.27 -21.14
C VAL A 111 -6.88 -3.41 -20.70
N ARG A 112 -7.50 -4.12 -21.65
CA ARG A 112 -8.41 -5.23 -21.38
C ARG A 112 -7.76 -6.36 -20.59
N GLU A 113 -6.50 -6.70 -20.88
CA GLU A 113 -5.76 -7.75 -20.17
C GLU A 113 -5.36 -7.37 -18.73
N LEU A 114 -5.11 -6.09 -18.48
CA LEU A 114 -4.63 -5.62 -17.17
C LEU A 114 -5.75 -5.12 -16.25
N ASN A 115 -6.96 -4.91 -16.77
CA ASN A 115 -8.09 -4.41 -16.00
C ASN A 115 -8.71 -5.52 -15.15
N ASP A 116 -8.50 -5.44 -13.84
CA ASP A 116 -9.09 -6.35 -12.85
C ASP A 116 -10.20 -5.70 -11.99
N GLY A 117 -10.76 -4.60 -12.50
CA GLY A 117 -11.80 -3.81 -11.84
C GLY A 117 -11.28 -2.78 -10.83
N LEU A 118 -9.96 -2.58 -10.76
CA LEU A 118 -9.32 -1.58 -9.88
C LEU A 118 -8.79 -0.36 -10.62
N ALA A 119 -8.91 -0.33 -11.95
CA ALA A 119 -8.43 0.77 -12.77
C ALA A 119 -9.26 2.04 -12.56
N ILE A 120 -8.58 3.17 -12.37
CA ILE A 120 -9.20 4.50 -12.28
C ILE A 120 -8.92 5.36 -13.52
N ALA A 121 -7.88 5.01 -14.29
CA ALA A 121 -7.52 5.64 -15.56
C ALA A 121 -6.59 4.75 -16.39
N VAL A 122 -6.46 5.10 -17.66
CA VAL A 122 -5.46 4.57 -18.58
C VAL A 122 -4.46 5.69 -18.91
N SER A 123 -3.18 5.35 -19.03
CA SER A 123 -2.12 6.25 -19.48
C SER A 123 -1.09 5.47 -20.30
N GLY A 124 0.10 6.03 -20.50
CA GLY A 124 1.16 5.41 -21.28
C GLY A 124 1.06 5.72 -22.77
N VAL A 125 1.67 4.87 -23.60
CA VAL A 125 1.83 5.11 -25.04
C VAL A 125 0.49 5.29 -25.77
N ILE A 126 -0.56 4.59 -25.34
CA ILE A 126 -1.90 4.73 -25.92
C ILE A 126 -2.45 6.17 -25.80
N ALA A 127 -2.05 6.94 -24.79
CA ALA A 127 -2.56 8.29 -24.61
C ALA A 127 -2.10 9.27 -25.70
N SER A 128 -0.96 8.97 -26.33
CA SER A 128 -0.43 9.78 -27.44
C SER A 128 -1.07 9.44 -28.79
N THR A 129 -1.93 8.42 -28.90
CA THR A 129 -2.60 8.03 -30.15
C THR A 129 -3.93 8.76 -30.39
N GLY A 130 -4.35 9.63 -29.47
CA GLY A 130 -5.59 10.40 -29.57
C GLY A 130 -6.83 9.72 -28.97
N VAL A 131 -6.72 8.46 -28.51
CA VAL A 131 -7.78 7.76 -27.78
C VAL A 131 -8.04 8.49 -26.46
N LYS A 132 -9.32 8.76 -26.16
CA LYS A 132 -9.75 9.50 -24.95
C LYS A 132 -10.35 8.63 -23.87
N GLU A 133 -10.86 7.46 -24.23
CA GLU A 133 -11.50 6.53 -23.29
C GLU A 133 -11.35 5.09 -23.81
N VAL A 134 -11.20 4.13 -22.91
CA VAL A 134 -11.23 2.69 -23.21
C VAL A 134 -12.03 1.99 -22.11
N ASP A 135 -13.11 1.28 -22.49
CA ASP A 135 -13.97 0.53 -21.56
C ASP A 135 -14.47 1.36 -20.35
N GLY A 136 -14.84 2.63 -20.59
CA GLY A 136 -15.30 3.56 -19.54
C GLY A 136 -14.19 4.17 -18.69
N LEU A 137 -12.91 3.86 -18.96
CA LEU A 137 -11.77 4.45 -18.27
C LEU A 137 -11.21 5.63 -19.08
N PRO A 138 -11.02 6.81 -18.44
CA PRO A 138 -10.41 7.94 -19.12
C PRO A 138 -8.96 7.65 -19.48
N VAL A 139 -8.57 7.97 -20.71
CA VAL A 139 -7.18 7.94 -21.18
C VAL A 139 -6.57 9.32 -20.97
N ILE A 140 -5.49 9.40 -20.18
CA ILE A 140 -4.83 10.65 -19.80
C ILE A 140 -3.35 10.58 -20.16
N ASP A 141 -2.88 11.51 -20.97
CA ASP A 141 -1.46 11.59 -21.35
C ASP A 141 -0.65 12.23 -20.22
N ALA A 142 0.12 11.43 -19.48
CA ALA A 142 0.91 11.93 -18.35
C ALA A 142 1.98 12.96 -18.72
N THR A 143 2.32 13.11 -20.01
CA THR A 143 3.31 14.09 -20.50
C THR A 143 2.70 15.43 -20.90
N LYS A 144 1.38 15.48 -21.10
CA LYS A 144 0.64 16.69 -21.53
C LYS A 144 -0.42 17.13 -20.54
N GLU A 145 -1.02 16.17 -19.84
CA GLU A 145 -2.11 16.33 -18.89
C GLU A 145 -1.66 15.85 -17.49
N THR A 146 -0.41 16.13 -17.13
CA THR A 146 0.25 15.71 -15.87
C THR A 146 -0.57 16.09 -14.64
N GLU A 147 -1.00 17.34 -14.55
CA GLU A 147 -1.85 17.87 -13.46
C GLU A 147 -3.17 17.11 -13.34
N LYS A 148 -3.84 16.85 -14.46
CA LYS A 148 -5.11 16.12 -14.49
C LYS A 148 -4.97 14.68 -14.00
N LEU A 149 -3.88 14.00 -14.37
CA LEU A 149 -3.61 12.65 -13.85
C LEU A 149 -3.28 12.69 -12.37
N ALA A 150 -2.47 13.65 -11.93
CA ALA A 150 -2.11 13.83 -10.53
C ALA A 150 -3.35 14.16 -9.65
N ASP A 151 -4.27 15.00 -10.13
CA ASP A 151 -5.55 15.30 -9.47
C ASP A 151 -6.39 14.04 -9.27
N LEU A 152 -6.49 13.22 -10.32
CA LEU A 152 -7.23 11.97 -10.25
C LEU A 152 -6.59 11.01 -9.25
N VAL A 153 -5.26 10.87 -9.28
CA VAL A 153 -4.50 10.05 -8.33
C VAL A 153 -4.69 10.57 -6.91
N GLU A 154 -4.55 11.87 -6.68
CA GLU A 154 -4.70 12.48 -5.36
C GLU A 154 -6.11 12.22 -4.79
N LYS A 155 -7.14 12.40 -5.61
CA LYS A 155 -8.53 12.21 -5.22
C LYS A 155 -8.89 10.74 -4.98
N ARG A 156 -8.34 9.82 -5.78
CA ARG A 156 -8.80 8.42 -5.84
C ARG A 156 -7.87 7.44 -5.15
N ALA A 157 -6.64 7.82 -4.80
CA ALA A 157 -5.69 6.93 -4.14
C ALA A 157 -6.19 6.51 -2.75
N PHE A 158 -6.06 5.22 -2.46
CA PHE A 158 -6.33 4.63 -1.15
C PHE A 158 -5.49 3.36 -0.98
N MET A 159 -5.34 2.92 0.26
CA MET A 159 -4.75 1.63 0.58
C MET A 159 -5.59 0.96 1.65
N LEU A 160 -6.18 -0.19 1.34
CA LEU A 160 -6.86 -1.01 2.33
C LEU A 160 -5.85 -1.90 3.08
N PRO A 161 -6.17 -2.37 4.30
CA PRO A 161 -5.20 -3.07 5.15
C PRO A 161 -4.67 -4.40 4.61
N ASN A 162 -5.34 -5.03 3.63
CA ASN A 162 -4.91 -6.30 3.02
C ASN A 162 -4.76 -7.46 4.02
N ILE A 163 -5.73 -7.62 4.92
CA ILE A 163 -5.76 -8.66 5.97
C ILE A 163 -7.07 -9.46 5.99
N ASP A 164 -7.99 -9.14 5.08
CA ASP A 164 -9.27 -9.84 4.88
C ASP A 164 -10.03 -10.17 6.18
N CYS A 165 -10.04 -9.23 7.12
CA CYS A 165 -10.66 -9.39 8.44
C CYS A 165 -12.18 -9.65 8.41
N GLY A 166 -12.86 -9.45 7.28
CA GLY A 166 -14.29 -9.66 7.11
C GLY A 166 -15.21 -8.69 7.88
N LEU A 167 -14.65 -7.70 8.60
CA LEU A 167 -15.43 -6.82 9.48
C LEU A 167 -16.43 -5.93 8.74
N CYS A 168 -16.12 -5.52 7.51
CA CYS A 168 -17.04 -4.78 6.65
C CYS A 168 -17.90 -5.68 5.76
N GLY A 169 -17.82 -7.01 5.90
CA GLY A 169 -18.56 -7.98 5.10
C GLY A 169 -17.93 -8.36 3.75
N PHE A 170 -16.72 -7.87 3.46
CA PHE A 170 -16.01 -8.09 2.19
C PHE A 170 -14.54 -8.47 2.42
N SER A 171 -13.94 -9.15 1.44
CA SER A 171 -12.48 -9.14 1.29
C SER A 171 -11.99 -7.73 0.95
N CYS A 172 -10.73 -7.44 1.24
CA CYS A 172 -10.11 -6.17 0.87
C CYS A 172 -10.14 -5.96 -0.65
N ALA A 173 -10.03 -7.04 -1.44
CA ALA A 173 -10.08 -6.97 -2.89
C ALA A 173 -11.48 -6.59 -3.42
N GLU A 174 -12.54 -7.17 -2.88
CA GLU A 174 -13.93 -6.80 -3.23
C GLU A 174 -14.22 -5.36 -2.83
N MET A 175 -13.87 -5.01 -1.59
CA MET A 175 -14.04 -3.65 -1.06
C MET A 175 -13.31 -2.62 -1.93
N ALA A 176 -12.07 -2.90 -2.35
CA ALA A 176 -11.30 -2.01 -3.21
C ALA A 176 -12.00 -1.77 -4.57
N ARG A 177 -12.58 -2.80 -5.18
CA ARG A 177 -13.36 -2.64 -6.43
C ARG A 177 -14.62 -1.81 -6.22
N MET A 178 -15.33 -2.01 -5.12
CA MET A 178 -16.51 -1.19 -4.78
C MET A 178 -16.12 0.28 -4.58
N ILE A 179 -14.96 0.56 -3.96
CA ILE A 179 -14.45 1.93 -3.80
C ILE A 179 -14.11 2.55 -5.16
N VAL A 180 -13.45 1.80 -6.05
CA VAL A 180 -13.14 2.27 -7.41
C VAL A 180 -14.42 2.57 -8.18
N LYS A 181 -15.45 1.74 -8.09
CA LYS A 181 -16.77 1.98 -8.70
C LYS A 181 -17.55 3.14 -8.06
N GLY A 182 -17.16 3.60 -6.88
CA GLY A 182 -17.86 4.65 -6.13
C GLY A 182 -19.04 4.16 -5.30
N GLU A 183 -19.22 2.85 -5.16
CA GLU A 183 -20.25 2.22 -4.33
C GLU A 183 -19.90 2.28 -2.83
N LYS A 184 -18.60 2.42 -2.53
CA LYS A 184 -18.03 2.51 -1.17
C LYS A 184 -16.93 3.56 -1.12
N THR A 185 -16.49 3.88 0.09
CA THR A 185 -15.33 4.73 0.36
C THR A 185 -14.34 3.99 1.27
N PRO A 186 -13.08 4.42 1.35
CA PRO A 186 -12.14 3.86 2.33
C PRO A 186 -12.64 3.96 3.78
N ARG A 187 -13.54 4.92 4.09
CA ARG A 187 -14.14 5.09 5.42
C ARG A 187 -15.13 3.99 5.78
N ASP A 188 -15.63 3.25 4.80
CA ASP A 188 -16.49 2.08 5.06
C ASP A 188 -15.66 0.87 5.55
N CYS A 189 -14.31 0.94 5.51
CA CYS A 189 -13.46 -0.06 6.14
C CYS A 189 -13.40 0.17 7.65
N VAL A 190 -13.96 -0.77 8.42
CA VAL A 190 -13.98 -0.73 9.90
C VAL A 190 -12.57 -0.55 10.48
N VAL A 191 -11.56 -1.22 9.89
CA VAL A 191 -10.18 -1.15 10.37
C VAL A 191 -9.56 0.23 10.17
N LEU A 192 -9.83 0.89 9.04
CA LEU A 192 -9.29 2.23 8.77
C LEU A 192 -10.02 3.33 9.54
N SER A 193 -11.31 3.14 9.82
CA SER A 193 -12.17 4.14 10.47
C SER A 193 -12.26 4.00 11.98
N SER A 194 -11.90 2.84 12.54
CA SER A 194 -11.94 2.63 13.98
C SER A 194 -10.79 3.35 14.68
N LYS A 195 -11.12 4.01 15.79
CA LYS A 195 -10.15 4.32 16.84
C LYS A 195 -10.25 3.18 17.86
N PRO A 196 -9.34 2.20 17.84
CA PRO A 196 -9.46 1.05 18.73
C PRO A 196 -9.37 1.49 20.20
N LYS A 197 -10.25 0.94 21.03
CA LYS A 197 -10.16 1.05 22.50
C LYS A 197 -9.01 0.19 23.03
N VAL A 198 -8.74 -0.93 22.35
CA VAL A 198 -7.66 -1.86 22.66
C VAL A 198 -6.85 -2.15 21.40
N THR A 199 -5.53 -2.00 21.51
CA THR A 199 -4.58 -2.36 20.46
C THR A 199 -3.85 -3.62 20.85
N VAL A 200 -4.11 -4.73 20.16
CA VAL A 200 -3.32 -5.96 20.24
C VAL A 200 -2.36 -5.98 19.05
N LYS A 201 -1.11 -6.38 19.27
CA LYS A 201 -0.11 -6.54 18.21
C LYS A 201 0.46 -7.95 18.21
N ILE A 202 0.64 -8.52 17.01
CA ILE A 202 1.33 -9.79 16.75
C ILE A 202 2.46 -9.48 15.76
N ASP A 203 3.70 -9.82 16.10
CA ASP A 203 4.90 -9.44 15.32
C ASP A 203 4.95 -7.92 14.99
N GLY A 204 4.50 -7.09 15.93
CA GLY A 204 4.38 -5.64 15.74
C GLY A 204 3.22 -5.17 14.86
N GLN A 205 2.52 -6.07 14.16
CA GLN A 205 1.33 -5.75 13.36
C GLN A 205 0.09 -5.68 14.24
N VAL A 206 -0.71 -4.62 14.09
CA VAL A 206 -1.97 -4.46 14.84
C VAL A 206 -2.99 -5.49 14.37
N LEU A 207 -3.54 -6.26 15.32
CA LEU A 207 -4.65 -7.18 15.10
C LEU A 207 -5.97 -6.42 15.19
N PRO A 208 -6.72 -6.25 14.09
CA PRO A 208 -8.02 -5.58 14.14
C PRO A 208 -9.06 -6.49 14.78
N MET A 209 -9.94 -5.88 15.58
CA MET A 209 -10.93 -6.58 16.39
C MET A 209 -12.28 -5.86 16.30
N LYS A 210 -13.38 -6.63 16.33
CA LYS A 210 -14.73 -6.07 16.52
C LYS A 210 -14.84 -5.38 17.87
N ASP A 211 -15.77 -4.44 18.01
CA ASP A 211 -15.98 -3.69 19.25
C ASP A 211 -16.21 -4.60 20.47
N TRP A 212 -17.01 -5.66 20.30
CA TRP A 212 -17.26 -6.61 21.39
C TRP A 212 -16.01 -7.41 21.78
N VAL A 213 -15.11 -7.71 20.83
CA VAL A 213 -13.84 -8.41 21.10
C VAL A 213 -12.89 -7.47 21.84
N GLN A 214 -12.83 -6.20 21.43
CA GLN A 214 -12.06 -5.19 22.15
C GLN A 214 -12.58 -5.03 23.58
N GLU A 215 -13.90 -4.98 23.76
CA GLU A 215 -14.53 -4.91 25.09
C GLU A 215 -14.23 -6.15 25.94
N LEU A 216 -14.26 -7.35 25.34
CA LEU A 216 -13.89 -8.60 26.01
C LEU A 216 -12.43 -8.54 26.49
N VAL A 217 -11.48 -8.19 25.62
CA VAL A 217 -10.06 -8.08 25.98
C VAL A 217 -9.85 -7.00 27.05
N GLU A 218 -10.46 -5.82 26.88
CA GLU A 218 -10.36 -4.71 27.83
C GLU A 218 -10.84 -5.12 29.23
N LYS A 219 -12.05 -5.68 29.32
CA LYS A 219 -12.65 -6.09 30.60
C LYS A 219 -11.86 -7.23 31.24
N THR A 220 -11.38 -8.18 30.44
CA THR A 220 -10.57 -9.32 30.93
C THR A 220 -9.26 -8.81 31.53
N ILE A 221 -8.50 -8.01 30.80
CA ILE A 221 -7.22 -7.47 31.27
C ILE A 221 -7.41 -6.55 32.48
N LYS A 222 -8.38 -5.63 32.44
CA LYS A 222 -8.66 -4.74 33.59
C LYS A 222 -9.13 -5.53 34.82
N GLY A 223 -9.94 -6.57 34.62
CA GLY A 223 -10.41 -7.45 35.70
C GLY A 223 -9.28 -8.25 36.34
N MET A 224 -8.33 -8.76 35.54
CA MET A 224 -7.13 -9.42 36.08
C MET A 224 -6.25 -8.45 36.87
N LEU A 225 -5.99 -7.27 36.32
CA LEU A 225 -5.10 -6.28 36.94
C LEU A 225 -5.70 -5.61 38.18
N SER A 226 -7.03 -5.49 38.29
CA SER A 226 -7.69 -4.86 39.44
C SER A 226 -7.45 -5.61 40.76
N ALA A 227 -7.16 -6.91 40.70
CA ALA A 227 -6.77 -7.72 41.86
C ALA A 227 -5.28 -7.58 42.24
N MET A 228 -4.47 -6.91 41.42
CA MET A 228 -3.01 -6.82 41.61
C MET A 228 -2.60 -5.53 42.33
N LYS A 229 -1.61 -5.65 43.22
CA LYS A 229 -1.03 -4.50 43.93
C LYS A 229 -0.33 -3.57 42.93
N GLY A 230 -0.68 -2.27 42.97
CA GLY A 230 -0.06 -1.24 42.13
C GLY A 230 -0.88 -0.86 40.89
N TYR A 231 -1.99 -1.55 40.61
CA TYR A 231 -2.95 -1.11 39.60
C TYR A 231 -3.51 0.27 39.93
N ARG A 232 -3.68 1.11 38.90
CA ARG A 232 -4.24 2.45 39.00
C ARG A 232 -5.24 2.65 37.86
N GLU A 233 -6.49 2.90 38.23
CA GLU A 233 -7.55 3.13 37.25
C GLU A 233 -7.22 4.32 36.33
N GLY A 234 -7.61 4.21 35.06
CA GLY A 234 -7.40 5.25 34.05
C GLY A 234 -5.94 5.42 33.57
N LYS A 235 -4.99 4.63 34.06
CA LYS A 235 -3.61 4.64 33.53
C LYS A 235 -3.47 3.72 32.32
N ARG A 236 -2.51 4.05 31.44
CA ARG A 236 -2.14 3.22 30.30
C ARG A 236 -1.58 1.89 30.81
N ILE A 237 -2.09 0.81 30.23
CA ILE A 237 -1.65 -0.56 30.49
C ILE A 237 -0.90 -1.04 29.25
N GLU A 238 0.25 -1.67 29.45
CA GLU A 238 1.00 -2.35 28.41
C GLU A 238 1.37 -3.75 28.91
N ILE A 239 1.03 -4.76 28.12
CA ILE A 239 1.32 -6.17 28.43
C ILE A 239 2.21 -6.68 27.29
N VAL A 240 3.38 -7.18 27.67
CA VAL A 240 4.34 -7.78 26.74
C VAL A 240 4.55 -9.22 27.18
N ILE A 241 4.14 -10.16 26.32
CA ILE A 241 4.43 -11.59 26.50
C ILE A 241 5.72 -11.86 25.72
N ARG A 242 6.75 -12.37 26.39
CA ARG A 242 8.02 -12.76 25.77
C ARG A 242 8.05 -14.29 25.70
N GLU A 243 8.40 -14.83 24.54
CA GLU A 243 8.79 -16.23 24.44
C GLU A 243 10.30 -16.30 24.69
N ASP A 244 10.73 -17.20 25.57
CA ASP A 244 12.14 -17.46 25.89
C ASP A 244 12.86 -18.21 24.76
#